data_AF-A0A7V4Q5V8-F1
#
_entry.id   AF-A0A7V4Q5V8-F1
#
_cell.length_a   1.000
_cell.length_b   1.000
_cell.length_c   1.000
_cell.angle_alpha   90.00
_cell.angle_beta   90.00
_cell.angle_gamma   90.00
#
_symmetry.space_group_name_H-M   'P 1'
#
loop_
_entity.id
_entity.type
_entity.pdbx_description
1 polymer ?
#
loop_
_entity_poly.entity_id
_entity_poly.type
_entity_poly.pdbx_seq_one_letter_code
_entity_poly.pdbx_strand_id
1 'polypeptide(L)'
;MFGTRPVILQNRHPILVGLAAGLIAGAVTGQTDRLLDRFVSEKQKKRDRRVREASAHEMAGPYFAEKLLRKRLTKKEKKGARTAFGVVYGLGWGLIHSGLRRKFPGLCRFAGLPFAVPFFFACDGLIAPLLGVTPNLRRIPWQPSAKELGNHVAWTAAAELIHRIAARAR
;
A
#
# COMPACT_ATOMS: atom_id res chain seq x y z
N MET A 1 9.15 27.21 24.45
CA MET A 1 8.69 25.84 24.12
C MET A 1 7.19 25.86 23.84
N PHE A 2 6.78 25.98 22.57
CA PHE A 2 5.36 25.88 22.20
C PHE A 2 5.02 24.42 21.88
N GLY A 3 4.62 23.68 22.92
CA GLY A 3 4.07 22.34 22.75
C GLY A 3 2.65 22.42 22.22
N THR A 4 2.48 22.57 20.91
CA THR A 4 1.19 22.32 20.26
C THR A 4 0.88 20.83 20.46
N ARG A 5 0.03 20.52 21.45
CA ARG A 5 -0.58 19.20 21.56
C ARG A 5 -1.21 18.90 20.21
N PRO A 6 -0.82 17.82 19.51
CA PRO A 6 -1.48 17.47 18.26
C PRO A 6 -2.96 17.29 18.60
N VAL A 7 -3.83 18.09 18.00
CA VAL A 7 -5.27 17.95 18.13
C VAL A 7 -5.60 16.54 17.65
N ILE A 8 -5.88 15.64 18.58
CA ILE A 8 -6.35 14.29 18.26
C ILE A 8 -7.78 14.46 17.77
N LEU A 9 -7.88 14.71 16.48
CA LEU A 9 -9.10 14.65 15.69
C LEU A 9 -9.65 13.21 15.77
N GLN A 10 -10.43 12.92 16.81
CA GLN A 10 -11.15 11.65 16.93
C GLN A 10 -12.20 11.59 15.80
N ASN A 11 -12.65 10.39 15.42
CA ASN A 11 -13.75 10.19 14.46
C ASN A 11 -14.93 9.56 15.20
N ARG A 12 -16.19 9.96 14.89
CA ARG A 12 -17.38 9.34 15.51
C ARG A 12 -17.50 7.85 15.13
N HIS A 13 -17.04 7.48 13.93
CA HIS A 13 -17.01 6.11 13.43
C HIS A 13 -15.60 5.70 12.99
N PRO A 14 -14.67 5.41 13.92
CA PRO A 14 -13.26 5.19 13.59
C PRO A 14 -13.01 3.96 12.70
N ILE A 15 -13.88 2.95 12.82
CA ILE A 15 -13.83 1.73 11.99
C ILE A 15 -14.26 2.07 10.55
N LEU A 16 -15.43 2.67 10.37
CA LEU A 16 -15.94 3.06 9.03
C LEU A 16 -14.97 3.99 8.31
N VAL A 17 -14.41 4.98 9.02
CA VAL A 17 -13.41 5.87 8.44
C VAL A 17 -12.13 5.12 8.08
N GLY A 18 -11.68 4.16 8.89
CA GLY A 18 -10.52 3.32 8.57
C GLY A 18 -10.73 2.47 7.32
N LEU A 19 -11.90 1.83 7.20
CA LEU A 19 -12.26 1.04 6.02
C LEU A 19 -12.33 1.94 4.76
N ALA A 20 -13.01 3.07 4.85
CA ALA A 20 -13.13 4.02 3.74
C ALA A 20 -11.76 4.59 3.33
N ALA A 21 -10.93 4.97 4.30
CA ALA A 21 -9.57 5.45 4.06
C ALA A 21 -8.74 4.40 3.31
N GLY A 22 -8.80 3.14 3.74
CA GLY A 22 -8.09 2.04 3.12
C GLY A 22 -8.53 1.75 1.67
N LEU A 23 -9.84 1.74 1.42
CA LEU A 23 -10.38 1.54 0.06
C LEU A 23 -10.02 2.68 -0.89
N ILE A 24 -10.22 3.93 -0.46
CA ILE A 24 -9.93 5.10 -1.27
C ILE A 24 -8.42 5.19 -1.53
N ALA A 25 -7.58 4.98 -0.50
CA ALA A 25 -6.14 4.95 -0.66
C ALA A 25 -5.68 3.83 -1.63
N GLY A 26 -6.31 2.65 -1.56
CA GLY A 26 -6.07 1.58 -2.52
C GLY A 26 -6.41 1.98 -3.96
N ALA A 27 -7.55 2.65 -4.17
CA ALA A 27 -7.93 3.17 -5.49
C ALA A 27 -6.96 4.24 -6.01
N VAL A 28 -6.54 5.17 -5.14
CA VAL A 28 -5.52 6.19 -5.46
C VAL A 28 -4.21 5.52 -5.88
N THR A 29 -3.79 4.48 -5.17
CA THR A 29 -2.55 3.74 -5.50
C THR A 29 -2.58 3.16 -6.91
N GLY A 30 -3.72 2.65 -7.36
CA GLY A 30 -3.87 2.16 -8.74
C GLY A 30 -3.72 3.26 -9.80
N GLN A 31 -4.05 4.51 -9.48
CA GLN A 31 -3.83 5.65 -10.37
C GLN A 31 -2.38 6.14 -10.30
N THR A 32 -1.80 6.25 -9.10
CA THR A 32 -0.42 6.68 -8.93
C THR A 32 0.56 5.69 -9.50
N ASP A 33 0.27 4.38 -9.45
CA ASP A 33 1.13 3.36 -10.03
C ASP A 33 1.30 3.59 -11.54
N ARG A 34 0.21 3.86 -12.26
CA ARG A 34 0.24 4.17 -13.70
C ARG A 34 0.99 5.47 -14.00
N LEU A 35 0.87 6.46 -13.12
CA LEU A 35 1.57 7.74 -13.27
C LEU A 35 3.06 7.57 -13.03
N LEU A 36 3.45 6.92 -11.93
CA LEU A 36 4.82 6.71 -11.52
C LEU A 36 5.56 5.74 -12.46
N ASP A 37 4.86 4.76 -13.05
CA ASP A 37 5.44 3.85 -14.05
C ASP A 37 5.99 4.59 -15.29
N ARG A 38 5.42 5.75 -15.64
CA ARG A 38 5.92 6.59 -16.76
C ARG A 38 7.32 7.14 -16.50
N PHE A 39 7.72 7.26 -15.24
CA PHE A 39 9.05 7.73 -14.84
C PHE A 39 10.07 6.59 -14.70
N VAL A 40 9.63 5.34 -14.81
CA VAL A 40 10.54 4.19 -14.85
C VAL A 40 11.04 4.02 -16.28
N SER A 41 12.36 4.04 -16.45
CA SER A 41 13.01 3.82 -17.75
C SER A 41 12.77 2.39 -18.26
N GLU A 42 12.65 2.25 -19.59
CA GLU A 42 12.48 0.94 -20.22
C GLU A 42 13.62 -0.04 -19.91
N LYS A 43 14.85 0.46 -19.76
CA LYS A 43 16.00 -0.35 -19.30
C LYS A 43 15.74 -0.96 -17.92
N GLN A 44 15.17 -0.19 -16.99
CA GLN A 44 14.86 -0.67 -15.64
C GLN A 44 13.64 -1.59 -15.64
N LYS A 45 12.60 -1.30 -16.44
CA LYS A 45 11.46 -2.22 -16.65
C LYS A 45 11.90 -3.56 -17.21
N LYS A 46 12.77 -3.56 -18.22
CA LYS A 46 13.31 -4.80 -18.81
C LYS A 46 14.12 -5.61 -17.80
N ARG A 47 14.90 -4.95 -16.94
CA ARG A 47 15.62 -5.63 -15.84
C ARG A 47 14.66 -6.19 -14.80
N ASP A 48 13.61 -5.46 -14.48
CA ASP A 48 12.60 -5.88 -13.50
C ASP A 48 11.84 -7.13 -13.96
N ARG A 49 11.43 -7.16 -15.24
CA ARG A 49 10.77 -8.33 -15.87
C ARG A 49 11.61 -9.61 -15.87
N ARG A 50 12.93 -9.50 -15.69
CA ARG A 50 13.82 -10.68 -15.57
C ARG A 50 13.82 -11.29 -14.17
N VAL A 51 13.41 -10.52 -13.15
CA VAL A 51 13.41 -10.97 -11.75
C VAL A 51 12.00 -11.21 -11.22
N ARG A 52 10.97 -10.57 -11.79
CA ARG A 52 9.56 -10.76 -11.43
C ARG A 52 8.63 -10.39 -12.59
N GLU A 53 7.44 -10.99 -12.61
CA GLU A 53 6.43 -10.72 -13.65
C GLU A 53 5.68 -9.38 -13.43
N ALA A 54 5.45 -9.00 -12.16
CA ALA A 54 4.68 -7.81 -11.77
C ALA A 54 5.07 -7.35 -10.35
N SER A 55 4.47 -6.26 -9.83
CA SER A 55 4.73 -5.77 -8.46
C SER A 55 4.33 -6.77 -7.38
N ALA A 56 4.93 -6.65 -6.19
CA ALA A 56 4.59 -7.51 -5.06
C ALA A 56 3.08 -7.46 -4.76
N HIS A 57 2.51 -6.25 -4.79
CA HIS A 57 1.08 -6.02 -4.63
C HIS A 57 0.25 -6.67 -5.74
N GLU A 58 0.69 -6.57 -7.00
CA GLU A 58 0.00 -7.17 -8.15
C GLU A 58 0.07 -8.70 -8.20
N MET A 59 1.15 -9.29 -7.65
CA MET A 59 1.40 -10.73 -7.60
C MET A 59 0.73 -11.40 -6.41
N ALA A 60 0.56 -10.70 -5.29
CA ALA A 60 0.09 -11.28 -4.04
C ALA A 60 -1.28 -11.98 -4.17
N GLY A 61 -2.26 -11.32 -4.78
CA GLY A 61 -3.61 -11.92 -4.97
C GLY A 61 -3.58 -13.23 -5.76
N PRO A 62 -3.08 -13.23 -7.01
CA PRO A 62 -2.87 -14.46 -7.78
C PRO A 62 -2.05 -15.51 -7.04
N TYR A 63 -0.96 -15.13 -6.39
CA TYR A 63 -0.07 -16.04 -5.65
C TYR A 63 -0.81 -16.78 -4.53
N PHE A 64 -1.51 -16.05 -3.65
CA PHE A 64 -2.24 -16.66 -2.55
C PHE A 64 -3.41 -17.51 -3.05
N ALA A 65 -4.10 -17.06 -4.09
CA ALA A 65 -5.21 -17.80 -4.67
C ALA A 65 -4.75 -19.11 -5.34
N GLU A 66 -3.64 -19.10 -6.09
CA GLU A 66 -3.03 -20.33 -6.65
C GLU A 66 -2.57 -21.29 -5.54
N LYS A 67 -1.96 -20.76 -4.47
CA LYS A 67 -1.48 -21.56 -3.33
C LYS A 67 -2.63 -22.19 -2.54
N LEU A 68 -3.71 -21.44 -2.32
CA LEU A 68 -4.89 -21.90 -1.60
C LEU A 68 -5.67 -22.95 -2.40
N LEU A 69 -5.86 -22.71 -3.70
CA LEU A 69 -6.64 -23.59 -4.59
C LEU A 69 -5.82 -24.74 -5.17
N ARG A 70 -4.50 -24.76 -4.94
CA ARG A 70 -3.55 -25.75 -5.47
C ARG A 70 -3.66 -25.96 -6.99
N LYS A 71 -4.04 -24.92 -7.73
CA LYS A 71 -4.17 -24.93 -9.19
C LYS A 71 -3.62 -23.63 -9.78
N ARG A 72 -3.21 -23.68 -11.05
CA ARG A 72 -2.89 -22.45 -11.80
C ARG A 72 -4.17 -21.70 -12.16
N LEU A 73 -4.12 -20.37 -12.06
CA LEU A 73 -5.25 -19.52 -12.41
C LEU A 73 -5.18 -19.08 -13.87
N THR A 74 -6.33 -19.03 -14.52
CA THR A 74 -6.52 -18.39 -15.82
C THR A 74 -6.29 -16.87 -15.71
N LYS A 75 -6.06 -16.19 -16.84
CA LYS A 75 -5.89 -14.72 -16.85
C LYS A 75 -7.06 -13.98 -16.18
N LYS A 76 -8.30 -14.46 -16.39
CA LYS A 76 -9.52 -13.89 -15.80
C LYS A 76 -9.55 -14.09 -14.28
N GLU A 77 -9.21 -15.29 -13.81
CA GLU A 77 -9.12 -15.59 -12.38
C GLU A 77 -8.01 -14.79 -11.70
N LYS A 78 -6.82 -14.65 -12.32
CA LYS A 78 -5.73 -13.80 -11.79
C LYS A 78 -6.17 -12.35 -11.62
N LYS A 79 -6.89 -11.80 -12.60
CA LYS A 79 -7.44 -10.44 -12.51
C LYS A 79 -8.42 -10.31 -11.34
N GLY A 80 -9.32 -11.29 -11.18
CA GLY A 80 -10.26 -11.34 -10.05
C GLY A 80 -9.54 -11.43 -8.70
N ALA A 81 -8.56 -12.32 -8.58
CA ALA A 81 -7.76 -12.51 -7.36
C ALA A 81 -6.97 -11.25 -6.99
N ARG A 82 -6.41 -10.53 -7.99
CA ARG A 82 -5.74 -9.24 -7.77
C ARG A 82 -6.71 -8.20 -7.21
N THR A 83 -7.90 -8.07 -7.81
CA THR A 83 -8.91 -7.11 -7.32
C THR A 83 -9.37 -7.45 -5.91
N ALA A 84 -9.72 -8.72 -5.66
CA ALA A 84 -10.16 -9.17 -4.34
C ALA A 84 -9.08 -8.93 -3.28
N PHE A 85 -7.83 -9.27 -3.59
CA PHE A 85 -6.70 -8.99 -2.71
C PHE A 85 -6.53 -7.49 -2.46
N GLY A 86 -6.58 -6.65 -3.51
CA GLY A 86 -6.48 -5.20 -3.36
C GLY A 86 -7.54 -4.62 -2.41
N VAL A 87 -8.78 -5.10 -2.49
CA VAL A 87 -9.87 -4.70 -1.59
C VAL A 87 -9.59 -5.15 -0.15
N VAL A 88 -9.31 -6.44 0.07
CA VAL A 88 -9.05 -6.98 1.42
C VAL A 88 -7.82 -6.34 2.04
N TYR A 89 -6.76 -6.18 1.25
CA TYR A 89 -5.52 -5.51 1.65
C TYR A 89 -5.78 -4.05 2.01
N GLY A 90 -6.52 -3.31 1.17
CA GLY A 90 -6.91 -1.94 1.44
C GLY A 90 -7.70 -1.79 2.75
N LEU A 91 -8.74 -2.61 2.95
CA LEU A 91 -9.54 -2.61 4.17
C LEU A 91 -8.69 -2.92 5.41
N GLY A 92 -7.88 -3.98 5.34
CA GLY A 92 -7.02 -4.43 6.43
C GLY A 92 -6.01 -3.35 6.83
N TRP A 93 -5.27 -2.81 5.86
CA TRP A 93 -4.30 -1.76 6.15
C TRP A 93 -4.95 -0.43 6.54
N GLY A 94 -6.13 -0.12 6.03
CA GLY A 94 -6.91 1.04 6.47
C GLY A 94 -7.27 0.97 7.96
N LEU A 95 -7.69 -0.20 8.44
CA LEU A 95 -7.93 -0.44 9.87
C LEU A 95 -6.64 -0.36 10.70
N ILE A 96 -5.57 -1.02 10.26
CA ILE A 96 -4.27 -1.01 10.95
C ILE A 96 -3.75 0.42 11.07
N HIS A 97 -3.75 1.17 9.96
CA HIS A 97 -3.34 2.57 9.91
C HIS A 97 -4.21 3.44 10.83
N SER A 98 -5.54 3.26 10.81
CA SER A 98 -6.48 3.96 11.70
C SER A 98 -6.22 3.68 13.19
N GLY A 99 -5.80 2.46 13.54
CA GLY A 99 -5.37 2.11 14.90
C GLY A 99 -4.04 2.77 15.27
N LEU A 100 -3.03 2.64 14.41
CA LEU A 100 -1.69 3.14 14.65
C LEU A 100 -1.65 4.67 14.76
N ARG A 101 -2.38 5.39 13.91
CA ARG A 101 -2.45 6.86 13.96
C ARG A 101 -3.02 7.39 15.27
N ARG A 102 -3.93 6.64 15.92
CA ARG A 102 -4.50 6.99 17.22
C ARG A 102 -3.51 6.78 18.35
N LYS A 103 -2.74 5.69 18.29
CA LYS A 103 -1.74 5.34 19.31
C LYS A 103 -0.46 6.17 19.18
N PHE A 104 -0.08 6.51 17.96
CA PHE A 104 1.15 7.23 17.64
C PHE A 104 0.85 8.43 16.73
N PRO A 105 0.40 9.58 17.27
CA PRO A 105 0.07 10.77 16.48
C PRO A 105 1.24 11.30 15.63
N GLY A 106 2.48 10.98 15.99
CA GLY A 106 3.67 11.29 15.21
C GLY A 106 3.68 10.65 13.82
N LEU A 107 2.99 9.51 13.63
CA LEU A 107 2.86 8.85 12.33
C LEU A 107 2.05 9.69 11.33
N CYS A 108 1.17 10.57 11.81
CA CYS A 108 0.33 11.43 10.97
C CYS A 108 1.06 12.68 10.45
N ARG A 109 2.29 12.94 10.93
CA ARG A 109 3.08 14.10 10.50
C ARG A 109 3.53 13.93 9.05
N PHE A 110 3.76 15.04 8.37
CA PHE A 110 4.21 15.07 6.97
C PHE A 110 3.39 14.14 6.06
N ALA A 111 2.06 14.25 6.13
CA ALA A 111 1.12 13.44 5.34
C ALA A 111 1.28 11.91 5.49
N GLY A 112 1.82 11.43 6.62
CA GLY A 112 1.95 9.99 6.87
C GLY A 112 3.29 9.39 6.47
N LEU A 113 4.27 10.18 6.04
CA LEU A 113 5.60 9.68 5.66
C LEU A 113 6.27 8.77 6.71
N PRO A 114 6.20 9.07 8.03
CA PRO A 114 6.77 8.18 9.04
C PRO A 114 6.12 6.79 9.10
N PHE A 115 4.92 6.61 8.53
CA PHE A 115 4.30 5.31 8.33
C PHE A 115 4.68 4.70 6.97
N ALA A 116 4.63 5.48 5.89
CA ALA A 116 4.83 5.00 4.52
C ALA A 116 6.18 4.30 4.29
N VAL A 117 7.28 4.87 4.79
CA VAL A 117 8.63 4.33 4.53
C VAL A 117 8.86 3.00 5.27
N PRO A 118 8.63 2.89 6.59
CA PRO A 118 8.69 1.59 7.26
C PRO A 118 7.71 0.58 6.68
N PHE A 119 6.51 1.02 6.28
CA PHE A 119 5.50 0.15 5.69
C PHE A 119 5.98 -0.48 4.37
N PHE A 120 6.61 0.30 3.49
CA PHE A 120 7.25 -0.21 2.28
C PHE A 120 8.31 -1.27 2.59
N PHE A 121 9.26 -0.98 3.49
CA PHE A 121 10.30 -1.95 3.82
C PHE A 121 9.75 -3.21 4.51
N ALA A 122 8.73 -3.07 5.35
CA ALA A 122 8.07 -4.21 5.98
C ALA A 122 7.36 -5.09 4.95
N CYS A 123 6.55 -4.51 4.06
CA CYS A 123 5.76 -5.28 3.10
C CYS A 123 6.58 -5.78 1.93
N ASP A 124 7.26 -4.88 1.20
CA ASP A 124 7.98 -5.19 -0.03
C ASP A 124 9.40 -5.70 0.26
N GLY A 125 10.01 -5.26 1.36
CA GLY A 125 11.37 -5.66 1.74
C GLY A 125 11.47 -6.95 2.53
N LEU A 126 10.44 -7.30 3.32
CA LEU A 126 10.49 -8.42 4.25
C LEU A 126 9.35 -9.42 4.05
N ILE A 127 8.09 -9.00 4.24
CA ILE A 127 6.93 -9.91 4.27
C ILE A 127 6.73 -10.59 2.90
N ALA A 128 6.63 -9.82 1.82
CA ALA A 128 6.38 -10.40 0.49
C ALA A 128 7.52 -11.33 0.03
N PRO A 129 8.82 -10.99 0.23
CA PRO A 129 9.91 -11.93 -0.02
C PRO A 129 9.88 -13.20 0.84
N LEU A 130 9.63 -13.08 2.15
CA LEU A 130 9.55 -14.25 3.04
C LEU A 130 8.41 -15.19 2.68
N LEU A 131 7.30 -14.64 2.18
CA LEU A 131 6.16 -15.42 1.70
C LEU A 131 6.35 -15.96 0.28
N GLY A 132 7.45 -15.63 -0.39
CA GLY A 132 7.75 -16.09 -1.76
C GLY A 132 6.91 -15.41 -2.84
N VAL A 133 6.28 -14.26 -2.54
CA VAL A 133 5.46 -13.51 -3.50
C VAL A 133 6.32 -12.78 -4.53
N THR A 134 7.48 -12.29 -4.10
CA THR A 134 8.40 -11.46 -4.90
C THR A 134 9.85 -11.72 -4.47
N PRO A 135 10.87 -11.52 -5.31
CA PRO A 135 12.25 -11.54 -4.86
C PRO A 135 12.56 -10.40 -3.86
N ASN A 136 13.63 -10.55 -3.09
CA ASN A 136 14.14 -9.51 -2.19
C ASN A 136 14.44 -8.19 -2.93
N LEU A 137 14.18 -7.04 -2.30
CA LEU A 137 14.43 -5.70 -2.85
C LEU A 137 15.85 -5.51 -3.42
N ARG A 138 16.87 -6.16 -2.86
CA ARG A 138 18.26 -6.10 -3.39
C ARG A 138 18.40 -6.65 -4.81
N ARG A 139 17.47 -7.50 -5.26
CA ARG A 139 17.43 -8.05 -6.62
C ARG A 139 16.55 -7.23 -7.57
N ILE A 140 15.71 -6.35 -7.03
CA ILE A 140 14.81 -5.50 -7.81
C ILE A 140 15.57 -4.23 -8.21
N PRO A 141 15.46 -3.77 -9.48
CA PRO A 141 16.09 -2.53 -9.88
C PRO A 141 15.55 -1.32 -9.08
N TRP A 142 16.38 -0.29 -8.91
CA TRP A 142 16.07 0.79 -7.96
C TRP A 142 14.87 1.64 -8.42
N GLN A 143 14.66 1.85 -9.73
CA GLN A 143 13.53 2.67 -10.22
C GLN A 143 12.17 2.04 -9.92
N PRO A 144 11.92 0.75 -10.24
CA PRO A 144 10.71 0.07 -9.77
C PRO A 144 10.55 0.12 -8.24
N SER A 145 11.63 -0.04 -7.48
CA SER A 145 11.57 0.04 -6.02
C SER A 145 11.16 1.44 -5.53
N ALA A 146 11.70 2.50 -6.14
CA ALA A 146 11.34 3.88 -5.84
C ALA A 146 9.90 4.20 -6.27
N LYS A 147 9.45 3.65 -7.40
CA LYS A 147 8.05 3.72 -7.86
C LYS A 147 7.11 3.11 -6.82
N GLU A 148 7.40 1.90 -6.34
CA GLU A 148 6.59 1.25 -5.29
C GLU A 148 6.63 2.04 -3.97
N LEU A 149 7.79 2.57 -3.56
CA LEU A 149 7.84 3.47 -2.41
C LEU A 149 6.92 4.70 -2.60
N GLY A 150 6.91 5.28 -3.79
CA GLY A 150 5.99 6.37 -4.15
C GLY A 150 4.52 5.97 -4.03
N ASN A 151 4.16 4.75 -4.41
CA ASN A 151 2.83 4.17 -4.22
C ASN A 151 2.45 4.09 -2.72
N HIS A 152 3.37 3.68 -1.85
CA HIS A 152 3.16 3.66 -0.39
C HIS A 152 2.95 5.06 0.21
N VAL A 153 3.72 6.04 -0.28
CA VAL A 153 3.54 7.45 0.12
C VAL A 153 2.17 7.96 -0.32
N ALA A 154 1.77 7.69 -1.56
CA ALA A 154 0.46 8.09 -2.08
C ALA A 154 -0.70 7.44 -1.30
N TRP A 155 -0.60 6.13 -1.02
CA TRP A 155 -1.58 5.42 -0.22
C TRP A 155 -1.74 6.09 1.16
N THR A 156 -0.63 6.36 1.84
CA THR A 156 -0.68 6.90 3.20
C THR A 156 -1.20 8.34 3.23
N ALA A 157 -0.77 9.17 2.27
CA ALA A 157 -1.27 10.53 2.14
C ALA A 157 -2.79 10.56 1.87
N ALA A 158 -3.29 9.68 1.00
CA ALA A 158 -4.72 9.54 0.74
C ALA A 158 -5.49 9.06 1.98
N ALA A 159 -4.98 8.05 2.69
CA ALA A 159 -5.60 7.56 3.92
C ALA A 159 -5.68 8.66 5.00
N GLU A 160 -4.59 9.42 5.18
CA GLU A 160 -4.55 10.55 6.12
C GLU A 160 -5.51 11.68 5.72
N LEU A 161 -5.65 11.97 4.42
CA LEU A 161 -6.61 12.95 3.94
C LEU A 161 -8.05 12.55 4.32
N ILE A 162 -8.43 11.29 4.11
CA ILE A 162 -9.77 10.80 4.48
C ILE A 162 -9.99 10.90 5.98
N HIS A 163 -9.00 10.54 6.80
CA HIS A 163 -9.09 10.71 8.25
C HIS A 163 -9.26 12.18 8.68
N ARG A 164 -8.59 13.12 8.00
CA ARG A 164 -8.68 14.55 8.30
C ARG A 164 -10.02 15.15 7.87
N ILE A 165 -10.53 14.75 6.72
CA ILE A 165 -11.86 15.17 6.23
C ILE A 165 -12.94 14.67 7.18
N ALA A 166 -12.92 13.38 7.53
CA ALA A 166 -13.93 12.78 8.41
C ALA A 166 -13.95 13.42 9.81
N ALA A 167 -12.82 13.90 10.30
CA ALA A 167 -12.77 14.57 11.59
C ALA A 167 -13.17 16.05 11.55
N ARG A 168 -13.15 16.69 10.37
CA ARG A 168 -13.64 18.06 10.15
C ARG A 168 -15.15 18.09 9.90
N ALA A 169 -15.73 17.02 9.36
CA ALA A 169 -17.17 16.85 9.19
C ALA A 169 -17.92 16.60 10.52
N ARG A 170 -17.37 17.09 11.63
CA ARG A 170 -17.89 16.95 12.99
C ARG A 170 -18.76 18.13 13.37
#